data_AF-A0A3C1QUZ7-F1
#
_entry.id   AF-A0A3C1QUZ7-F1
#
_cell.length_a   1.000
_cell.length_b   1.000
_cell.length_c   1.000
_cell.angle_alpha   90.00
_cell.angle_beta   90.00
_cell.angle_gamma   90.00
#
_symmetry.space_group_name_H-M   'P 1'
#
loop_
_entity.id
_entity.type
_entity.pdbx_description
1 polymer ?
#
loop_
_entity_poly.entity_id
_entity_poly.type
_entity_poly.pdbx_seq_one_letter_code
_entity_poly.pdbx_strand_id
1 'polypeptide(L)'
;MLVAPSGRKIEADDFQGNSNRTVIEAVLNETGDHQVVVTSFEAEEAGDYTLAIELTGAGGVDEQGRLVSGSRFPVDLSDRSPVDEQGKRYQDYRFEAKEGDRVVLSMTSDLFDTMIVVTFPDGSVETIDDWQGSNAGIDRVLEQAGEYVVRATTFEGGVTGRYELSFELRDKDTPSNKGRRLLGVFVGIADYEGADGDLERCDVDAERLYSMMRDDYGMAIEDGILLVNGDATREAVRGALKRIGERATADDLLIVFYSGHGGQFEGPIQPSDPDGVHETMSLYDGDLVDDQVAELLNASPAGLVLLVMDSCYSGGFAKDVVSAPGRMGIFACEEDVLAQVAENFEAGGYLSRFLADAFLDRRDKADRNEDRALSAWELCHYLGERYRDEVRSFDEDEVLEGEGESTDGDEAEASDLIRDLGKRPSRSTESRKSTEEIDPGEDLSFQRLVVDRGGVKTDTVLLAW
;
A
#
# COMPACT_ATOMS: atom_id res chain seq x y z
N MET A 1 -29.44 25.49 18.32
CA MET A 1 -29.59 24.29 19.19
C MET A 1 -30.24 23.16 18.41
N LEU A 2 -29.74 21.94 18.57
CA LEU A 2 -30.35 20.69 18.08
C LEU A 2 -30.94 19.91 19.27
N VAL A 3 -32.20 19.50 19.16
CA VAL A 3 -32.91 18.74 20.18
C VAL A 3 -33.25 17.36 19.60
N ALA A 4 -32.73 16.31 20.22
CA ALA A 4 -32.98 14.92 19.83
C ALA A 4 -34.36 14.43 20.33
N PRO A 5 -34.90 13.32 19.79
CA PRO A 5 -36.16 12.73 20.24
C PRO A 5 -36.21 12.43 21.75
N SER A 6 -35.08 12.07 22.36
CA SER A 6 -34.95 11.88 23.81
C SER A 6 -35.04 13.16 24.64
N GLY A 7 -35.05 14.33 24.02
CA GLY A 7 -34.92 15.63 24.68
C GLY A 7 -33.47 16.05 24.94
N ARG A 8 -32.47 15.26 24.52
CA ARG A 8 -31.05 15.66 24.56
C ARG A 8 -30.83 16.89 23.69
N LYS A 9 -30.08 17.87 24.22
CA LYS A 9 -29.81 19.15 23.54
C LYS A 9 -28.33 19.28 23.20
N ILE A 10 -28.04 19.75 22.00
CA ILE A 10 -26.72 20.21 21.56
C ILE A 10 -26.86 21.70 21.25
N GLU A 11 -26.09 22.52 21.97
CA GLU A 11 -26.08 23.96 21.82
C GLU A 11 -24.73 24.37 21.23
N ALA A 12 -24.76 25.38 20.36
CA ALA A 12 -23.58 25.99 19.78
C ALA A 12 -23.88 27.47 19.54
N ASP A 13 -22.88 28.31 19.77
CA ASP A 13 -22.82 29.72 19.45
C ASP A 13 -21.48 29.99 18.75
N ASP A 14 -21.51 30.93 17.81
CA ASP A 14 -20.36 31.30 16.96
C ASP A 14 -19.73 30.14 16.16
N PHE A 15 -19.00 30.45 15.10
CA PHE A 15 -18.25 29.45 14.34
C PHE A 15 -17.02 30.09 13.73
N GLN A 16 -15.85 29.49 13.98
CA GLN A 16 -14.55 29.99 13.51
C GLN A 16 -14.30 31.47 13.88
N GLY A 17 -14.74 31.88 15.07
CA GLY A 17 -14.58 33.26 15.57
C GLY A 17 -15.50 34.29 14.91
N ASN A 18 -16.50 33.87 14.12
CA ASN A 18 -17.51 34.74 13.55
C ASN A 18 -18.80 34.69 14.37
N SER A 19 -19.16 35.81 14.99
CA SER A 19 -20.35 35.93 15.85
C SER A 19 -21.68 35.99 15.08
N ASN A 20 -21.64 36.08 13.75
CA ASN A 20 -22.82 36.09 12.88
C ASN A 20 -23.06 34.73 12.20
N ARG A 21 -22.31 33.69 12.58
CA ARG A 21 -22.41 32.36 11.99
C ARG A 21 -22.31 31.31 13.09
N THR A 22 -23.21 30.35 13.09
CA THR A 22 -23.18 29.19 13.99
C THR A 22 -23.34 27.92 13.16
N VAL A 23 -22.58 26.88 13.51
CA VAL A 23 -22.65 25.57 12.86
C VAL A 23 -22.78 24.50 13.93
N ILE A 24 -23.70 23.55 13.72
CA ILE A 24 -23.80 22.33 14.53
C ILE A 24 -23.52 21.16 13.60
N GLU A 25 -22.38 20.51 13.79
CA GLU A 25 -22.06 19.22 13.18
C GLU A 25 -22.34 18.14 14.23
N ALA A 26 -23.34 17.29 13.97
CA ALA A 26 -23.77 16.28 14.92
C ALA A 26 -24.25 15.02 14.20
N VAL A 27 -23.84 13.86 14.71
CA VAL A 27 -24.36 12.57 14.25
C VAL A 27 -25.71 12.31 14.92
N LEU A 28 -26.74 12.04 14.11
CA LEU A 28 -28.10 11.79 14.58
C LEU A 28 -28.28 10.32 14.97
N ASN A 29 -27.91 9.99 16.20
CA ASN A 29 -27.91 8.60 16.70
C ASN A 29 -29.27 8.11 17.26
N GLU A 30 -30.36 8.84 17.00
CA GLU A 30 -31.69 8.51 17.51
C GLU A 30 -32.70 8.49 16.37
N THR A 31 -33.49 7.43 16.24
CA THR A 31 -34.56 7.42 15.24
C THR A 31 -35.72 8.28 15.72
N GLY A 32 -36.17 9.23 14.90
CA GLY A 32 -37.33 10.09 15.18
C GLY A 32 -37.10 11.58 14.91
N ASP A 33 -38.09 12.39 15.30
CA ASP A 33 -38.11 13.82 15.03
C ASP A 33 -37.04 14.57 15.84
N HIS A 34 -36.01 15.05 15.16
CA HIS A 34 -35.06 16.02 15.71
C HIS A 34 -35.55 17.44 15.42
N GLN A 35 -35.43 18.32 16.42
CA GLN A 35 -35.83 19.73 16.28
C GLN A 35 -34.61 20.64 16.26
N VAL A 36 -34.53 21.52 15.27
CA VAL A 36 -33.56 22.62 15.26
C VAL A 36 -34.25 23.87 15.78
N VAL A 37 -33.71 24.43 16.86
CA VAL A 37 -34.18 25.68 17.47
C VAL A 37 -33.13 26.77 17.23
N VAL A 38 -33.55 27.83 16.56
CA VAL A 38 -32.75 29.04 16.28
C VAL A 38 -33.25 30.17 17.18
N THR A 39 -32.34 30.85 17.87
CA THR A 39 -32.63 31.96 18.78
C THR A 39 -31.49 32.97 18.75
N SER A 40 -31.76 34.22 19.14
CA SER A 40 -30.72 35.22 19.40
C SER A 40 -29.93 34.89 20.66
N PHE A 41 -28.73 35.46 20.78
CA PHE A 41 -27.88 35.31 21.97
C PHE A 41 -28.42 36.15 23.13
N GLU A 42 -28.74 37.44 22.89
CA GLU A 42 -29.34 38.31 23.89
C GLU A 42 -30.87 38.35 23.77
N ALA A 43 -31.52 38.73 24.87
CA ALA A 43 -32.96 38.94 24.90
C ALA A 43 -33.38 40.12 24.02
N GLU A 44 -34.56 40.00 23.40
CA GLU A 44 -35.21 41.04 22.58
C GLU A 44 -34.52 41.39 21.24
N GLU A 45 -33.47 40.67 20.86
CA GLU A 45 -32.87 40.81 19.54
C GLU A 45 -33.71 40.14 18.44
N ALA A 46 -33.83 40.81 17.30
CA ALA A 46 -34.54 40.29 16.14
C ALA A 46 -33.83 40.72 14.84
N GLY A 47 -33.88 39.85 13.84
CA GLY A 47 -33.29 40.10 12.54
C GLY A 47 -33.57 38.95 11.57
N ASP A 48 -33.29 39.18 10.29
CA ASP A 48 -33.38 38.13 9.28
C ASP A 48 -32.25 37.11 9.47
N TYR A 49 -32.54 35.84 9.22
CA TYR A 49 -31.55 34.76 9.27
C TYR A 49 -31.72 33.80 8.09
N THR A 50 -30.66 33.06 7.79
CA THR A 50 -30.69 31.94 6.85
C THR A 50 -30.33 30.66 7.60
N LEU A 51 -31.17 29.64 7.48
CA LEU A 51 -30.91 28.31 8.03
C LEU A 51 -30.73 27.33 6.87
N ALA A 52 -29.58 26.66 6.83
CA ALA A 52 -29.32 25.52 5.96
C ALA A 52 -29.12 24.29 6.84
N ILE A 53 -29.77 23.18 6.46
CA ILE A 53 -29.61 21.88 7.13
C ILE A 53 -29.16 20.91 6.05
N GLU A 54 -27.99 20.33 6.25
CA GLU A 54 -27.45 19.25 5.43
C GLU A 54 -27.42 17.98 6.27
N LEU A 55 -28.19 16.97 5.84
CA LEU A 55 -28.19 15.65 6.44
C LEU A 55 -27.34 14.74 5.55
N THR A 56 -26.15 14.40 6.02
CA THR A 56 -25.37 13.29 5.48
C THR A 56 -25.89 12.02 6.15
N GLY A 57 -26.26 11.01 5.37
CA GLY A 57 -26.76 9.74 5.92
C GLY A 57 -25.74 9.14 6.89
N ALA A 58 -26.23 8.55 8.00
CA ALA A 58 -25.39 7.74 8.88
C ALA A 58 -24.74 6.66 8.02
N GLY A 59 -23.44 6.82 7.74
CA GLY A 59 -22.73 5.92 6.85
C GLY A 59 -22.85 4.49 7.39
N GLY A 60 -23.13 3.55 6.50
CA GLY A 60 -22.84 2.14 6.74
C GLY A 60 -23.97 1.19 7.09
N VAL A 61 -25.21 1.67 7.25
CA VAL A 61 -26.40 0.80 7.18
C VAL A 61 -27.46 1.34 6.23
N ASP A 62 -28.18 0.46 5.54
CA ASP A 62 -29.29 0.82 4.65
C ASP A 62 -30.61 1.10 5.42
N GLU A 63 -31.68 1.42 4.69
CA GLU A 63 -33.01 1.71 5.26
C GLU A 63 -33.62 0.52 6.03
N GLN A 64 -33.07 -0.69 5.83
CA GLN A 64 -33.48 -1.94 6.46
C GLN A 64 -32.55 -2.33 7.62
N GLY A 65 -31.53 -1.52 7.92
CA GLY A 65 -30.55 -1.78 8.97
C GLY A 65 -29.49 -2.81 8.60
N ARG A 66 -29.28 -3.07 7.31
CA ARG A 66 -28.21 -3.97 6.82
C ARG A 66 -26.93 -3.19 6.58
N LEU A 67 -25.79 -3.82 6.87
CA LEU A 67 -24.48 -3.21 6.63
C LEU A 67 -24.26 -2.98 5.14
N VAL A 68 -23.77 -1.79 4.82
CA VAL A 68 -23.39 -1.40 3.46
C VAL A 68 -21.90 -1.65 3.30
N SER A 69 -21.50 -2.44 2.29
CA SER A 69 -20.08 -2.73 2.00
C SER A 69 -19.28 -1.45 1.73
N GLY A 70 -18.03 -1.41 2.20
CA GLY A 70 -17.12 -0.26 2.09
C GLY A 70 -17.38 0.83 3.14
N SER A 71 -18.20 0.55 4.15
CA SER A 71 -18.55 1.53 5.17
C SER A 71 -17.63 1.47 6.37
N ARG A 72 -17.37 2.66 6.94
CA ARG A 72 -16.69 2.84 8.22
C ARG A 72 -17.44 3.92 8.97
N PHE A 73 -17.94 3.61 10.15
CA PHE A 73 -18.80 4.54 10.87
C PHE A 73 -18.72 4.39 12.39
N PRO A 74 -18.81 5.52 13.12
CA PRO A 74 -18.80 5.52 14.57
C PRO A 74 -20.16 5.14 15.13
N VAL A 75 -20.16 4.44 16.25
CA VAL A 75 -21.35 4.04 17.01
C VAL A 75 -21.10 4.22 18.51
N ASP A 76 -22.15 4.53 19.27
CA ASP A 76 -22.08 4.70 20.72
C ASP A 76 -22.88 3.61 21.44
N LEU A 77 -22.19 2.72 22.16
CA LEU A 77 -22.84 1.80 23.11
C LEU A 77 -23.22 2.58 24.36
N SER A 78 -24.40 3.18 24.31
CA SER A 78 -24.92 4.05 25.37
C SER A 78 -25.74 3.28 26.40
N ASP A 79 -26.20 3.99 27.44
CA ASP A 79 -27.03 3.39 28.47
C ASP A 79 -28.39 2.84 27.99
N ARG A 80 -28.80 3.26 26.80
CA ARG A 80 -30.03 2.81 26.14
C ARG A 80 -29.84 1.62 25.22
N SER A 81 -28.59 1.24 24.93
CA SER A 81 -28.31 0.08 24.09
C SER A 81 -28.82 -1.20 24.76
N PRO A 82 -29.35 -2.15 23.99
CA PRO A 82 -29.72 -3.47 24.48
C PRO A 82 -28.62 -4.12 25.30
N VAL A 83 -29.01 -4.89 26.30
CA VAL A 83 -28.12 -5.60 27.21
C VAL A 83 -28.40 -7.10 27.11
N ASP A 84 -27.35 -7.90 27.01
CA ASP A 84 -27.48 -9.37 27.01
C ASP A 84 -27.61 -9.94 28.44
N GLU A 85 -27.72 -11.27 28.55
CA GLU A 85 -27.84 -11.94 29.86
C GLU A 85 -26.60 -11.79 30.75
N GLN A 86 -25.45 -11.42 30.16
CA GLN A 86 -24.18 -11.22 30.85
C GLN A 86 -23.95 -9.75 31.23
N GLY A 87 -24.90 -8.85 30.92
CA GLY A 87 -24.76 -7.43 31.21
C GLY A 87 -23.96 -6.67 30.14
N LYS A 88 -23.65 -7.27 29.00
CA LYS A 88 -22.90 -6.63 27.91
C LYS A 88 -23.84 -5.83 27.02
N ARG A 89 -23.44 -4.61 26.72
CA ARG A 89 -24.20 -3.76 25.78
C ARG A 89 -23.87 -4.18 24.36
N TYR A 90 -24.85 -4.16 23.49
CA TYR A 90 -24.64 -4.57 22.11
C TYR A 90 -25.48 -3.81 21.11
N GLN A 91 -25.06 -3.90 19.85
CA GLN A 91 -25.83 -3.52 18.68
C GLN A 91 -25.76 -4.66 17.65
N ASP A 92 -26.91 -5.02 17.08
CA ASP A 92 -27.00 -6.04 16.05
C ASP A 92 -27.10 -5.41 14.66
N TYR A 93 -26.43 -6.05 13.71
CA TYR A 93 -26.39 -5.72 12.29
C TYR A 93 -26.59 -6.96 11.43
N ARG A 94 -26.93 -6.78 10.17
CA ARG A 94 -27.15 -7.87 9.21
C ARG A 94 -26.44 -7.61 7.89
N PHE A 95 -26.01 -8.65 7.21
CA PHE A 95 -25.62 -8.57 5.80
C PHE A 95 -25.98 -9.87 5.09
N GLU A 96 -26.21 -9.81 3.79
CA GLU A 96 -26.40 -10.99 2.93
C GLU A 96 -25.12 -11.22 2.12
N ALA A 97 -24.70 -12.48 2.03
CA ALA A 97 -23.53 -12.88 1.25
C ALA A 97 -23.80 -14.16 0.45
N LYS A 98 -23.01 -14.38 -0.59
CA LYS A 98 -22.93 -15.64 -1.32
C LYS A 98 -21.80 -16.50 -0.75
N GLU A 99 -21.91 -17.81 -0.96
CA GLU A 99 -20.78 -18.72 -0.76
C GLU A 99 -19.62 -18.30 -1.66
N GLY A 100 -18.45 -18.10 -1.07
CA GLY A 100 -17.22 -17.65 -1.72
C GLY A 100 -16.95 -16.15 -1.59
N ASP A 101 -17.90 -15.34 -1.11
CA ASP A 101 -17.65 -13.92 -0.83
C ASP A 101 -16.62 -13.77 0.30
N ARG A 102 -15.80 -12.73 0.26
CA ARG A 102 -14.85 -12.42 1.34
C ARG A 102 -15.42 -11.30 2.20
N VAL A 103 -15.48 -11.53 3.51
CA VAL A 103 -15.88 -10.52 4.48
C VAL A 103 -14.64 -9.99 5.20
N VAL A 104 -14.54 -8.67 5.31
CA VAL A 104 -13.62 -7.97 6.19
C VAL A 104 -14.46 -7.08 7.10
N LEU A 105 -14.48 -7.40 8.40
CA LEU A 105 -15.21 -6.62 9.40
C LEU A 105 -14.30 -6.39 10.59
N SER A 106 -14.17 -5.15 11.04
CA SER A 106 -13.40 -4.80 12.24
C SER A 106 -14.18 -3.85 13.15
N MET A 107 -13.96 -4.00 14.44
CA MET A 107 -14.54 -3.18 15.50
C MET A 107 -13.43 -2.67 16.39
N THR A 108 -13.23 -1.35 16.43
CA THR A 108 -12.17 -0.72 17.22
C THR A 108 -12.72 0.23 18.28
N SER A 109 -12.09 0.25 19.45
CA SER A 109 -12.39 1.23 20.50
C SER A 109 -11.16 1.50 21.37
N ASP A 110 -10.92 2.77 21.67
CA ASP A 110 -9.92 3.18 22.66
C ASP A 110 -10.43 3.09 24.11
N LEU A 111 -11.74 2.81 24.29
CA LEU A 111 -12.41 2.90 25.59
C LEU A 111 -12.67 1.54 26.22
N PHE A 112 -12.68 0.48 25.43
CA PHE A 112 -13.00 -0.87 25.90
C PHE A 112 -12.50 -1.95 24.93
N ASP A 113 -12.33 -3.17 25.46
CA ASP A 113 -11.99 -4.34 24.66
C ASP A 113 -13.21 -4.79 23.85
N THR A 114 -13.06 -4.82 22.52
CA THR A 114 -14.17 -5.06 21.61
C THR A 114 -14.37 -6.55 21.38
N MET A 115 -15.61 -6.96 21.13
CA MET A 115 -15.95 -8.35 20.85
C MET A 115 -17.04 -8.39 19.78
N ILE A 116 -16.84 -9.19 18.75
CA ILE A 116 -17.81 -9.45 17.69
C ILE A 116 -18.36 -10.86 17.86
N VAL A 117 -19.70 -11.01 17.79
CA VAL A 117 -20.34 -12.32 17.70
C VAL A 117 -21.02 -12.44 16.35
N VAL A 118 -20.61 -13.42 15.54
CA VAL A 118 -21.19 -13.69 14.22
C VAL A 118 -22.10 -14.90 14.33
N THR A 119 -23.36 -14.75 13.95
CA THR A 119 -24.28 -15.87 13.72
C THR A 119 -24.36 -16.14 12.22
N PHE A 120 -24.02 -17.36 11.83
CA PHE A 120 -23.98 -17.83 10.45
C PHE A 120 -25.39 -18.21 9.95
N PRO A 121 -25.58 -18.36 8.63
CA PRO A 121 -26.86 -18.78 8.04
C PRO A 121 -27.41 -20.11 8.57
N ASP A 122 -26.54 -21.06 8.93
CA ASP A 122 -26.91 -22.35 9.54
C ASP A 122 -27.26 -22.27 11.04
N GLY A 123 -27.12 -21.09 11.65
CA GLY A 123 -27.37 -20.83 13.07
C GLY A 123 -26.19 -21.15 14.00
N SER A 124 -25.04 -21.56 13.46
CA SER A 124 -23.80 -21.63 14.23
C SER A 124 -23.36 -20.22 14.65
N VAL A 125 -22.63 -20.15 15.75
CA VAL A 125 -22.19 -18.88 16.35
C VAL A 125 -20.70 -18.95 16.60
N GLU A 126 -20.01 -17.87 16.25
CA GLU A 126 -18.60 -17.67 16.55
C GLU A 126 -18.40 -16.34 17.26
N THR A 127 -17.58 -16.37 18.30
CA THR A 127 -17.15 -15.19 19.04
C THR A 127 -15.74 -14.87 18.59
N ILE A 128 -15.50 -13.59 18.31
CA ILE A 128 -14.27 -13.07 17.77
C ILE A 128 -13.84 -11.91 18.67
N ASP A 129 -12.73 -12.13 19.36
CA ASP A 129 -11.98 -11.18 20.16
C ASP A 129 -10.50 -11.24 19.72
N ASP A 130 -9.73 -10.20 20.04
CA ASP A 130 -8.27 -10.17 19.92
C ASP A 130 -7.67 -10.41 18.52
N TRP A 131 -8.29 -9.85 17.47
CA TRP A 131 -7.71 -9.85 16.13
C TRP A 131 -6.46 -8.95 16.03
N GLN A 132 -6.52 -7.77 16.65
CA GLN A 132 -5.39 -6.84 16.77
C GLN A 132 -5.37 -6.18 18.15
N GLY A 133 -4.58 -6.72 19.07
CA GLY A 133 -4.58 -6.27 20.45
C GLY A 133 -5.93 -6.57 21.10
N SER A 134 -6.62 -5.55 21.62
CA SER A 134 -7.96 -5.66 22.21
C SER A 134 -9.12 -5.45 21.21
N ASN A 135 -8.81 -5.35 19.92
CA ASN A 135 -9.81 -5.12 18.87
C ASN A 135 -10.22 -6.42 18.18
N ALA A 136 -11.52 -6.63 18.03
CA ALA A 136 -12.13 -7.72 17.28
C ALA A 136 -12.16 -7.45 15.77
N GLY A 137 -11.93 -8.49 14.97
CA GLY A 137 -12.05 -8.42 13.53
C GLY A 137 -12.00 -9.79 12.85
N ILE A 138 -12.55 -9.83 11.65
CA ILE A 138 -12.69 -11.03 10.82
C ILE A 138 -12.30 -10.67 9.39
N ASP A 139 -11.44 -11.49 8.80
CA ASP A 139 -11.10 -11.46 7.39
C ASP A 139 -11.07 -12.90 6.88
N ARG A 140 -12.11 -13.31 6.13
CA ARG A 140 -12.16 -14.65 5.53
C ARG A 140 -13.16 -14.77 4.40
N VAL A 141 -12.97 -15.84 3.63
CA VAL A 141 -13.94 -16.35 2.67
C VAL A 141 -15.10 -17.03 3.42
N LEU A 142 -16.33 -16.69 3.02
CA LEU A 142 -17.55 -17.22 3.59
C LEU A 142 -17.95 -18.53 2.90
N GLU A 143 -18.18 -19.57 3.70
CA GLU A 143 -18.52 -20.91 3.19
C GLU A 143 -20.02 -21.13 3.00
N GLN A 144 -20.86 -20.13 3.34
CA GLN A 144 -22.31 -20.26 3.31
C GLN A 144 -22.94 -19.05 2.61
N ALA A 145 -23.90 -19.31 1.73
CA ALA A 145 -24.76 -18.28 1.20
C ALA A 145 -25.92 -18.03 2.18
N GLY A 146 -26.25 -16.76 2.44
CA GLY A 146 -27.40 -16.40 3.27
C GLY A 146 -27.20 -15.11 4.06
N GLU A 147 -28.08 -14.91 5.04
CA GLU A 147 -28.01 -13.77 5.95
C GLU A 147 -27.13 -14.10 7.15
N TYR A 148 -26.18 -13.20 7.43
CA TYR A 148 -25.32 -13.22 8.60
C TYR A 148 -25.80 -12.15 9.59
N VAL A 149 -25.74 -12.46 10.89
CA VAL A 149 -26.00 -11.49 11.96
C VAL A 149 -24.71 -11.18 12.69
N VAL A 150 -24.37 -9.90 12.75
CA VAL A 150 -23.17 -9.39 13.44
C VAL A 150 -23.62 -8.65 14.68
N ARG A 151 -23.17 -9.13 15.85
CA ARG A 151 -23.35 -8.44 17.12
C ARG A 151 -22.04 -7.76 17.51
N ALA A 152 -22.04 -6.43 17.52
CA ALA A 152 -20.97 -5.61 18.06
C ALA A 152 -21.19 -5.42 19.56
N THR A 153 -20.22 -5.81 20.39
CA THR A 153 -20.36 -5.77 21.85
C THR A 153 -19.01 -5.63 22.55
N THR A 154 -19.01 -5.69 23.88
CA THR A 154 -17.86 -5.49 24.75
C THR A 154 -17.38 -6.83 25.31
N PHE A 155 -16.08 -6.98 25.55
CA PHE A 155 -15.55 -8.17 26.24
C PHE A 155 -16.08 -8.27 27.67
N GLU A 156 -16.11 -7.14 28.40
CA GLU A 156 -16.66 -7.05 29.77
C GLU A 156 -18.08 -6.46 29.80
N GLY A 157 -18.90 -6.89 30.77
CA GLY A 157 -20.24 -6.36 30.98
C GLY A 157 -20.25 -4.98 31.66
N GLY A 158 -21.31 -4.20 31.43
CA GLY A 158 -21.51 -2.90 32.07
C GLY A 158 -20.69 -1.74 31.48
N VAL A 159 -19.97 -1.97 30.39
CA VAL A 159 -19.15 -0.96 29.72
C VAL A 159 -19.97 -0.22 28.66
N THR A 160 -19.75 1.08 28.57
CA THR A 160 -20.31 1.98 27.57
C THR A 160 -19.19 2.74 26.89
N GLY A 161 -19.38 3.09 25.63
CA GLY A 161 -18.41 3.92 24.94
C GLY A 161 -18.61 3.90 23.44
N ARG A 162 -17.87 4.79 22.79
CA ARG A 162 -17.80 4.86 21.35
C ARG A 162 -16.91 3.73 20.80
N TYR A 163 -17.35 3.13 19.71
CA TYR A 163 -16.52 2.29 18.86
C TYR A 163 -16.70 2.72 17.40
N GLU A 164 -15.81 2.23 16.55
CA GLU A 164 -15.93 2.35 15.11
C GLU A 164 -16.08 0.97 14.49
N LEU A 165 -17.05 0.82 13.59
CA LEU A 165 -17.27 -0.40 12.82
C LEU A 165 -16.86 -0.15 11.38
N SER A 166 -15.99 -1.02 10.85
CA SER A 166 -15.65 -1.06 9.43
C SER A 166 -16.17 -2.36 8.83
N PHE A 167 -16.91 -2.28 7.73
CA PHE A 167 -17.49 -3.44 7.05
C PHE A 167 -17.24 -3.39 5.55
N GLU A 168 -16.63 -4.45 5.04
CA GLU A 168 -16.43 -4.71 3.63
C GLU A 168 -16.89 -6.14 3.31
N LEU A 169 -17.76 -6.24 2.32
CA LEU A 169 -18.15 -7.50 1.71
C LEU A 169 -17.76 -7.44 0.24
N ARG A 170 -16.84 -8.33 -0.13
CA ARG A 170 -16.35 -8.48 -1.49
C ARG A 170 -17.09 -9.65 -2.12
N ASP A 171 -17.92 -9.33 -3.11
CA ASP A 171 -18.55 -10.35 -3.94
C ASP A 171 -17.43 -11.07 -4.70
N LYS A 172 -17.39 -12.40 -4.60
CA LYS A 172 -16.40 -13.23 -5.31
C LYS A 172 -16.40 -13.01 -6.82
N ASP A 173 -17.52 -12.54 -7.36
CA ASP A 173 -17.75 -12.27 -8.78
C ASP A 173 -17.50 -10.78 -9.14
N THR A 174 -17.28 -9.90 -8.15
CA THR A 174 -17.01 -8.47 -8.36
C THR A 174 -15.54 -8.17 -8.08
N PRO A 175 -14.75 -7.83 -9.12
CA PRO A 175 -13.41 -7.30 -8.93
C PRO A 175 -13.51 -5.99 -8.13
N SER A 176 -12.72 -5.84 -7.06
CA SER A 176 -12.70 -4.57 -6.35
C SER A 176 -12.06 -3.50 -7.24
N ASN A 177 -12.54 -2.26 -7.06
CA ASN A 177 -11.76 -1.02 -7.02
C ASN A 177 -12.29 0.11 -7.93
N LYS A 178 -12.15 1.37 -7.49
CA LYS A 178 -12.00 2.53 -8.39
C LYS A 178 -10.59 2.52 -9.01
N GLY A 179 -10.14 1.34 -9.40
CA GLY A 179 -8.78 1.02 -9.78
C GLY A 179 -8.85 0.06 -10.95
N ARG A 180 -7.84 0.14 -11.80
CA ARG A 180 -7.71 -0.72 -12.97
C ARG A 180 -7.82 -2.18 -12.55
N ARG A 181 -8.41 -3.02 -13.39
CA ARG A 181 -8.33 -4.47 -13.18
C ARG A 181 -6.86 -4.86 -13.08
N LEU A 182 -6.50 -5.54 -12.00
CA LEU A 182 -5.14 -5.96 -11.75
C LEU A 182 -4.86 -7.25 -12.50
N LEU A 183 -3.77 -7.23 -13.26
CA LEU A 183 -3.17 -8.37 -13.90
C LEU A 183 -1.75 -8.48 -13.36
N GLY A 184 -1.22 -9.70 -13.22
CA GLY A 184 0.12 -9.82 -12.68
C GLY A 184 0.89 -11.06 -13.09
N VAL A 185 2.21 -10.89 -13.21
CA VAL A 185 3.18 -11.98 -13.33
C VAL A 185 4.22 -11.76 -12.24
N PHE A 186 4.32 -12.71 -11.31
CA PHE A 186 5.20 -12.64 -10.15
C PHE A 186 6.19 -13.79 -10.25
N VAL A 187 7.47 -13.45 -10.30
CA VAL A 187 8.56 -14.40 -10.51
C VAL A 187 9.56 -14.26 -9.38
N GLY A 188 9.87 -15.35 -8.71
CA GLY A 188 10.80 -15.38 -7.57
C GLY A 188 11.67 -16.62 -7.60
N ILE A 189 12.99 -16.46 -7.62
CA ILE A 189 13.89 -17.61 -7.78
C ILE A 189 14.94 -17.59 -6.68
N ALA A 190 14.73 -18.49 -5.71
CA ALA A 190 15.65 -18.83 -4.64
C ALA A 190 16.50 -20.06 -4.99
N ASP A 191 15.91 -21.07 -5.63
CA ASP A 191 16.56 -22.34 -6.00
C ASP A 191 16.68 -22.45 -7.53
N TYR A 192 17.91 -22.41 -8.06
CA TYR A 192 18.24 -22.45 -9.48
C TYR A 192 18.59 -23.89 -9.93
N GLU A 193 18.67 -24.15 -11.25
CA GLU A 193 19.12 -25.46 -11.74
C GLU A 193 20.58 -25.72 -11.33
N GLY A 194 20.78 -26.44 -10.23
CA GLY A 194 22.10 -26.73 -9.68
C GLY A 194 22.11 -26.66 -8.15
N ALA A 195 23.26 -26.33 -7.57
CA ALA A 195 23.40 -25.98 -6.16
C ALA A 195 24.31 -24.74 -5.97
N ASP A 196 24.71 -24.11 -7.08
CA ASP A 196 25.57 -22.92 -7.09
C ASP A 196 24.69 -21.72 -7.44
N GLY A 197 24.72 -20.67 -6.61
CA GLY A 197 24.00 -19.43 -6.89
C GLY A 197 22.60 -19.33 -6.29
N ASP A 198 22.19 -20.25 -5.41
CA ASP A 198 20.88 -20.13 -4.73
C ASP A 198 20.82 -18.87 -3.85
N LEU A 199 19.63 -18.26 -3.83
CA LEU A 199 19.25 -17.12 -2.99
C LEU A 199 18.31 -17.60 -1.89
N GLU A 200 18.11 -16.81 -0.84
CA GLU A 200 17.41 -17.31 0.35
C GLU A 200 15.88 -17.16 0.31
N ARG A 201 15.36 -16.07 -0.28
CA ARG A 201 13.96 -15.63 -0.03
C ARG A 201 13.25 -14.98 -1.22
N CYS A 202 13.83 -15.02 -2.43
CA CYS A 202 13.25 -14.38 -3.61
C CYS A 202 11.90 -15.01 -4.02
N ASP A 203 11.73 -16.31 -3.79
CA ASP A 203 10.45 -17.01 -3.96
C ASP A 203 9.39 -16.51 -2.97
N VAL A 204 9.76 -16.33 -1.70
CA VAL A 204 8.89 -15.78 -0.65
C VAL A 204 8.44 -14.36 -0.98
N ASP A 205 9.33 -13.52 -1.54
CA ASP A 205 8.97 -12.16 -1.97
C ASP A 205 7.90 -12.17 -3.06
N ALA A 206 8.05 -13.05 -4.06
CA ALA A 206 7.08 -13.19 -5.15
C ALA A 206 5.74 -13.74 -4.65
N GLU A 207 5.77 -14.76 -3.78
CA GLU A 207 4.58 -15.31 -3.11
C GLU A 207 3.82 -14.25 -2.31
N ARG A 208 4.57 -13.41 -1.59
CA ARG A 208 4.01 -12.34 -0.76
C ARG A 208 3.30 -11.30 -1.59
N LEU A 209 3.96 -10.75 -2.62
CA LEU A 209 3.34 -9.75 -3.49
C LEU A 209 2.18 -10.33 -4.30
N TYR A 210 2.28 -11.56 -4.80
CA TYR A 210 1.17 -12.25 -5.45
C TYR A 210 -0.04 -12.37 -4.53
N SER A 211 0.19 -12.82 -3.29
CA SER A 211 -0.87 -12.97 -2.29
C SER A 211 -1.48 -11.63 -1.92
N MET A 212 -0.68 -10.58 -1.72
CA MET A 212 -1.19 -9.22 -1.47
C MET A 212 -2.09 -8.70 -2.59
N MET A 213 -1.65 -8.85 -3.84
CA MET A 213 -2.46 -8.38 -4.98
C MET A 213 -3.78 -9.13 -5.07
N ARG A 214 -3.80 -10.43 -4.79
CA ARG A 214 -5.02 -11.24 -4.75
C ARG A 214 -5.91 -10.89 -3.55
N ASP A 215 -5.33 -10.88 -2.37
CA ASP A 215 -6.04 -10.92 -1.10
C ASP A 215 -6.47 -9.52 -0.64
N ASP A 216 -5.60 -8.53 -0.82
CA ASP A 216 -5.83 -7.18 -0.35
C ASP A 216 -6.32 -6.24 -1.45
N TYR A 217 -5.94 -6.50 -2.71
CA TYR A 217 -6.25 -5.64 -3.86
C TYR A 217 -7.19 -6.23 -4.91
N GLY A 218 -7.70 -7.45 -4.69
CA GLY A 218 -8.77 -8.03 -5.51
C GLY A 218 -8.35 -8.51 -6.89
N MET A 219 -7.06 -8.78 -7.13
CA MET A 219 -6.60 -9.46 -8.34
C MET A 219 -7.22 -10.85 -8.42
N ALA A 220 -7.94 -11.13 -9.51
CA ALA A 220 -8.55 -12.45 -9.72
C ALA A 220 -7.46 -13.53 -9.86
N ILE A 221 -7.74 -14.75 -9.42
CA ILE A 221 -6.77 -15.86 -9.48
C ILE A 221 -6.34 -16.12 -10.93
N GLU A 222 -7.26 -16.04 -11.88
CA GLU A 222 -6.98 -16.18 -13.30
C GLU A 222 -6.12 -15.04 -13.86
N ASP A 223 -6.08 -13.88 -13.20
CA ASP A 223 -5.41 -12.66 -13.63
C ASP A 223 -3.97 -12.55 -13.12
N GLY A 224 -3.57 -13.43 -12.20
CA GLY A 224 -2.22 -13.53 -11.70
C GLY A 224 -1.56 -14.87 -12.02
N ILE A 225 -0.28 -14.83 -12.40
CA ILE A 225 0.57 -16.03 -12.50
C ILE A 225 1.75 -15.86 -11.55
N LEU A 226 1.94 -16.83 -10.66
CA LEU A 226 3.11 -16.97 -9.81
C LEU A 226 4.01 -18.08 -10.36
N LEU A 227 5.29 -17.79 -10.55
CA LEU A 227 6.31 -18.77 -10.96
C LEU A 227 7.49 -18.67 -9.99
N VAL A 228 7.76 -19.75 -9.27
CA VAL A 228 8.85 -19.80 -8.29
C VAL A 228 9.81 -20.93 -8.56
N ASN A 229 11.11 -20.70 -8.32
CA ASN A 229 12.16 -21.72 -8.41
C ASN A 229 12.08 -22.51 -9.73
N GLY A 230 11.99 -23.85 -9.65
CA GLY A 230 11.88 -24.75 -10.81
C GLY A 230 10.73 -24.47 -11.79
N ASP A 231 9.67 -23.75 -11.37
CA ASP A 231 8.57 -23.36 -12.24
C ASP A 231 8.91 -22.13 -13.09
N ALA A 232 9.86 -21.30 -12.65
CA ALA A 232 10.28 -20.07 -13.31
C ALA A 232 11.29 -20.35 -14.44
N THR A 233 10.93 -21.19 -15.40
CA THR A 233 11.72 -21.42 -16.62
C THR A 233 11.52 -20.29 -17.65
N ARG A 234 12.45 -20.12 -18.58
CA ARG A 234 12.34 -19.18 -19.71
C ARG A 234 11.07 -19.38 -20.51
N GLU A 235 10.69 -20.62 -20.77
CA GLU A 235 9.46 -20.93 -21.48
C GLU A 235 8.23 -20.51 -20.66
N ALA A 236 8.20 -20.83 -19.37
CA ALA A 236 7.09 -20.51 -18.47
C ALA A 236 6.91 -19.00 -18.28
N VAL A 237 7.99 -18.27 -17.99
CA VAL A 237 7.96 -16.82 -17.79
C VAL A 237 7.52 -16.10 -19.06
N ARG A 238 8.11 -16.44 -20.22
CA ARG A 238 7.68 -15.88 -21.51
C ARG A 238 6.21 -16.20 -21.80
N GLY A 239 5.79 -17.43 -21.52
CA GLY A 239 4.40 -17.86 -21.67
C GLY A 239 3.44 -17.08 -20.77
N ALA A 240 3.83 -16.82 -19.52
CA ALA A 240 3.06 -16.06 -18.55
C ALA A 240 2.90 -14.60 -18.96
N LEU A 241 4.01 -13.92 -19.28
CA LEU A 241 4.01 -12.54 -19.76
C LEU A 241 3.13 -12.38 -21.01
N LYS A 242 3.28 -13.29 -21.98
CA LYS A 242 2.44 -13.29 -23.19
C LYS A 242 0.97 -13.51 -22.84
N ARG A 243 0.65 -14.52 -22.04
CA ARG A 243 -0.74 -14.90 -21.71
C ARG A 243 -1.47 -13.80 -20.94
N ILE A 244 -0.81 -13.20 -19.95
CA ILE A 244 -1.39 -12.13 -19.15
C ILE A 244 -1.45 -10.84 -19.97
N GLY A 245 -0.38 -10.50 -20.70
CA GLY A 245 -0.35 -9.35 -21.60
C GLY A 245 -1.46 -9.38 -22.65
N GLU A 246 -1.71 -10.53 -23.30
CA GLU A 246 -2.78 -10.68 -24.29
C GLU A 246 -4.21 -10.55 -23.71
N ARG A 247 -4.37 -10.68 -22.39
CA ARG A 247 -5.66 -10.53 -21.68
C ARG A 247 -5.90 -9.14 -21.15
N ALA A 248 -4.89 -8.27 -21.20
CA ALA A 248 -5.00 -6.91 -20.75
C ALA A 248 -5.92 -6.08 -21.66
N THR A 249 -6.42 -4.99 -21.10
CA THR A 249 -7.10 -3.91 -21.80
C THR A 249 -6.49 -2.56 -21.43
N ALA A 250 -6.86 -1.50 -22.16
CA ALA A 250 -6.38 -0.16 -21.84
C ALA A 250 -6.83 0.35 -20.46
N ASP A 251 -7.79 -0.31 -19.82
CA ASP A 251 -8.28 0.02 -18.48
C ASP A 251 -7.60 -0.81 -17.38
N ASP A 252 -6.65 -1.68 -17.72
CA ASP A 252 -6.00 -2.62 -16.80
C ASP A 252 -4.62 -2.10 -16.34
N LEU A 253 -4.22 -2.51 -15.12
CA LEU A 253 -2.86 -2.38 -14.61
C LEU A 253 -2.22 -3.76 -14.63
N LEU A 254 -1.14 -3.91 -15.38
CA LEU A 254 -0.31 -5.10 -15.39
C LEU A 254 0.92 -4.89 -14.49
N ILE A 255 1.03 -5.67 -13.42
CA ILE A 255 2.18 -5.69 -12.52
C ILE A 255 3.10 -6.84 -12.93
N VAL A 256 4.37 -6.55 -13.19
CA VAL A 256 5.39 -7.58 -13.40
C VAL A 256 6.40 -7.44 -12.29
N PHE A 257 6.47 -8.45 -11.43
CA PHE A 257 7.42 -8.50 -10.32
C PHE A 257 8.44 -9.60 -10.57
N TYR A 258 9.71 -9.26 -10.43
CA TYR A 258 10.82 -10.20 -10.49
C TYR A 258 11.74 -10.02 -9.28
N SER A 259 12.05 -11.11 -8.58
CA SER A 259 13.09 -11.18 -7.55
C SER A 259 14.01 -12.37 -7.84
N GLY A 260 15.31 -12.11 -7.95
CA GLY A 260 16.30 -13.12 -8.33
C GLY A 260 17.62 -12.52 -8.80
N HIS A 261 18.45 -13.31 -9.47
CA HIS A 261 19.69 -12.85 -10.06
C HIS A 261 19.44 -12.02 -11.31
N GLY A 262 20.29 -11.03 -11.52
CA GLY A 262 20.40 -10.31 -12.78
C GLY A 262 21.84 -10.37 -13.27
N GLY A 263 22.01 -10.42 -14.58
CA GLY A 263 23.31 -10.49 -15.23
C GLY A 263 23.40 -9.57 -16.42
N GLN A 264 24.60 -9.49 -16.99
CA GLN A 264 24.87 -8.73 -18.20
C GLN A 264 25.76 -9.54 -19.14
N PHE A 265 25.62 -9.30 -20.44
CA PHE A 265 26.57 -9.80 -21.43
C PHE A 265 26.85 -8.77 -22.52
N GLU A 266 28.04 -8.86 -23.12
CA GLU A 266 28.39 -8.02 -24.27
C GLU A 266 27.71 -8.56 -25.54
N GLY A 267 26.92 -7.70 -26.18
CA GLY A 267 26.12 -8.01 -27.36
C GLY A 267 26.27 -6.98 -28.49
N PRO A 268 25.45 -7.09 -29.53
CA PRO A 268 25.38 -6.10 -30.60
C PRO A 268 24.96 -4.73 -30.05
N ILE A 269 25.60 -3.65 -30.53
CA ILE A 269 25.17 -2.28 -30.24
C ILE A 269 23.84 -2.01 -30.94
N GLN A 270 22.87 -1.52 -30.18
CA GLN A 270 21.54 -1.16 -30.68
C GLN A 270 21.01 0.12 -30.01
N PRO A 271 19.90 0.71 -30.47
CA PRO A 271 19.38 1.94 -29.88
C PRO A 271 18.98 1.79 -28.40
N SER A 272 18.52 0.59 -28.03
CA SER A 272 18.30 0.14 -26.66
C SER A 272 19.62 0.07 -25.90
N ASP A 273 20.63 -0.61 -26.46
CA ASP A 273 21.97 -0.80 -25.86
C ASP A 273 23.08 -0.10 -26.64
N PRO A 274 23.27 1.22 -26.47
CA PRO A 274 24.24 1.99 -27.22
C PRO A 274 25.70 1.68 -26.84
N ASP A 275 25.92 1.09 -25.66
CA ASP A 275 27.21 0.62 -25.16
C ASP A 275 27.50 -0.84 -25.53
N GLY A 276 26.48 -1.58 -26.01
CA GLY A 276 26.56 -2.99 -26.33
C GLY A 276 26.53 -3.91 -25.12
N VAL A 277 26.07 -3.43 -23.96
CA VAL A 277 25.81 -4.24 -22.76
C VAL A 277 24.32 -4.54 -22.70
N HIS A 278 23.98 -5.82 -22.57
CA HIS A 278 22.60 -6.32 -22.55
C HIS A 278 22.30 -6.89 -21.17
N GLU A 279 21.18 -6.49 -20.56
CA GLU A 279 20.76 -6.98 -19.26
C GLU A 279 19.92 -8.25 -19.37
N THR A 280 20.03 -9.08 -18.34
CA THR A 280 19.34 -10.36 -18.27
C THR A 280 18.71 -10.57 -16.91
N MET A 281 17.52 -11.17 -16.92
CA MET A 281 16.98 -11.86 -15.76
C MET A 281 17.38 -13.33 -15.84
N SER A 282 18.05 -13.83 -14.80
CA SER A 282 18.43 -15.24 -14.73
C SER A 282 17.25 -16.07 -14.26
N LEU A 283 16.70 -16.89 -15.16
CA LEU A 283 15.60 -17.80 -14.86
C LEU A 283 16.15 -19.20 -14.50
N TYR A 284 15.28 -20.10 -14.06
CA TYR A 284 15.69 -21.41 -13.53
C TYR A 284 16.59 -22.20 -14.50
N ASP A 285 16.27 -22.18 -15.81
CA ASP A 285 16.96 -22.91 -16.88
C ASP A 285 17.80 -22.01 -17.80
N GLY A 286 18.07 -20.78 -17.37
CA GLY A 286 18.94 -19.82 -18.07
C GLY A 286 18.35 -18.42 -18.23
N ASP A 287 19.09 -17.56 -18.93
CA ASP A 287 18.79 -16.14 -18.99
C ASP A 287 17.69 -15.75 -19.99
N LEU A 288 16.89 -14.75 -19.64
CA LEU A 288 15.99 -14.02 -20.53
C LEU A 288 16.45 -12.56 -20.63
N VAL A 289 16.62 -12.09 -21.86
CA VAL A 289 17.20 -10.77 -22.18
C VAL A 289 16.13 -9.68 -22.10
N ASP A 290 16.51 -8.48 -21.64
CA ASP A 290 15.66 -7.28 -21.52
C ASP A 290 14.79 -7.00 -22.76
N ASP A 291 15.36 -7.06 -23.97
CA ASP A 291 14.67 -6.91 -25.25
C ASP A 291 13.45 -7.83 -25.38
N GLN A 292 13.60 -9.08 -24.93
CA GLN A 292 12.55 -10.09 -25.05
C GLN A 292 11.42 -9.80 -24.07
N VAL A 293 11.76 -9.29 -22.88
CA VAL A 293 10.77 -8.84 -21.90
C VAL A 293 10.07 -7.59 -22.42
N ALA A 294 10.82 -6.61 -22.92
CA ALA A 294 10.30 -5.39 -23.51
C ALA A 294 9.35 -5.67 -24.68
N GLU A 295 9.70 -6.60 -25.59
CA GLU A 295 8.83 -7.01 -26.70
C GLU A 295 7.46 -7.52 -26.19
N LEU A 296 7.46 -8.37 -25.17
CA LEU A 296 6.23 -8.94 -24.58
C LEU A 296 5.39 -7.88 -23.89
N LEU A 297 6.02 -6.97 -23.13
CA LEU A 297 5.32 -5.89 -22.43
C LEU A 297 4.79 -4.83 -23.40
N ASN A 298 5.52 -4.53 -24.48
CA ASN A 298 5.10 -3.59 -25.52
C ASN A 298 3.97 -4.15 -26.39
N ALA A 299 3.85 -5.48 -26.49
CA ALA A 299 2.71 -6.13 -27.14
C ALA A 299 1.42 -6.07 -26.31
N SER A 300 1.51 -5.82 -25.00
CA SER A 300 0.35 -5.71 -24.11
C SER A 300 -0.41 -4.39 -24.30
N PRO A 301 -1.75 -4.43 -24.50
CA PRO A 301 -2.58 -3.24 -24.57
C PRO A 301 -2.88 -2.61 -23.20
N ALA A 302 -2.29 -3.12 -22.11
CA ALA A 302 -2.43 -2.57 -20.77
C ALA A 302 -2.19 -1.06 -20.75
N GLY A 303 -3.15 -0.29 -20.24
CA GLY A 303 -3.02 1.17 -20.14
C GLY A 303 -1.98 1.62 -19.13
N LEU A 304 -1.64 0.74 -18.18
CA LEU A 304 -0.53 0.91 -17.26
C LEU A 304 0.20 -0.43 -17.07
N VAL A 305 1.53 -0.42 -17.16
CA VAL A 305 2.38 -1.52 -16.68
C VAL A 305 3.31 -0.98 -15.61
N LEU A 306 3.36 -1.68 -14.49
CA LEU A 306 4.32 -1.47 -13.43
C LEU A 306 5.32 -2.64 -13.45
N LEU A 307 6.54 -2.38 -13.91
CA LEU A 307 7.65 -3.33 -13.84
C LEU A 307 8.44 -3.09 -12.56
N VAL A 308 8.59 -4.14 -11.75
CA VAL A 308 9.36 -4.12 -10.52
C VAL A 308 10.43 -5.20 -10.60
N MET A 309 11.69 -4.81 -10.41
CA MET A 309 12.81 -5.72 -10.44
C MET A 309 13.67 -5.58 -9.18
N ASP A 310 13.60 -6.60 -8.34
CA ASP A 310 14.44 -6.77 -7.16
C ASP A 310 15.63 -7.69 -7.50
N SER A 311 16.51 -7.20 -8.36
CA SER A 311 17.71 -7.90 -8.82
C SER A 311 18.86 -6.94 -9.10
N CYS A 312 20.10 -7.46 -9.09
CA CYS A 312 21.28 -6.73 -9.57
C CYS A 312 21.15 -6.36 -11.05
N TYR A 313 21.86 -5.30 -11.48
CA TYR A 313 21.87 -4.78 -12.86
C TYR A 313 20.49 -4.45 -13.47
N SER A 314 19.46 -4.33 -12.65
CA SER A 314 18.07 -4.15 -13.12
C SER A 314 17.78 -2.77 -13.73
N GLY A 315 18.61 -1.76 -13.46
CA GLY A 315 18.46 -0.42 -14.05
C GLY A 315 18.52 -0.38 -15.58
N GLY A 316 19.23 -1.32 -16.22
CA GLY A 316 19.26 -1.43 -17.68
C GLY A 316 17.94 -1.90 -18.30
N PHE A 317 17.00 -2.46 -17.53
CA PHE A 317 15.65 -2.70 -18.07
C PHE A 317 14.84 -1.41 -18.27
N ALA A 318 15.23 -0.30 -17.62
CA ALA A 318 14.51 0.96 -17.70
C ALA A 318 14.53 1.55 -19.13
N LYS A 319 15.67 1.44 -19.84
CA LYS A 319 15.85 1.95 -21.21
C LYS A 319 14.89 1.29 -22.21
N ASP A 320 14.60 -0.01 -22.05
CA ASP A 320 13.84 -0.77 -23.05
C ASP A 320 12.35 -0.88 -22.75
N VAL A 321 12.01 -0.92 -21.46
CA VAL A 321 10.62 -1.13 -21.03
C VAL A 321 9.93 0.20 -20.72
N VAL A 322 10.61 1.13 -20.06
CA VAL A 322 9.96 2.32 -19.47
C VAL A 322 9.91 3.50 -20.45
N SER A 323 10.65 3.43 -21.55
CA SER A 323 10.60 4.42 -22.63
C SER A 323 9.26 4.44 -23.39
N ALA A 324 8.41 3.41 -23.22
CA ALA A 324 7.06 3.37 -23.78
C ALA A 324 6.01 4.08 -22.89
N PRO A 325 4.99 4.74 -23.47
CA PRO A 325 3.95 5.41 -22.70
C PRO A 325 3.16 4.46 -21.80
N GLY A 326 2.81 4.92 -20.58
CA GLY A 326 2.02 4.11 -19.64
C GLY A 326 2.82 2.96 -19.05
N ARG A 327 4.15 3.12 -18.94
CA ARG A 327 5.06 2.19 -18.30
C ARG A 327 5.73 2.90 -17.13
N MET A 328 5.80 2.23 -15.99
CA MET A 328 6.53 2.68 -14.82
C MET A 328 7.44 1.54 -14.37
N GLY A 329 8.68 1.85 -14.06
CA GLY A 329 9.69 0.90 -13.61
C GLY A 329 10.22 1.26 -12.22
N ILE A 330 10.41 0.26 -11.37
CA ILE A 330 11.04 0.38 -10.06
C ILE A 330 12.10 -0.72 -9.94
N PHE A 331 13.37 -0.32 -9.83
CA PHE A 331 14.53 -1.21 -9.93
C PHE A 331 15.44 -1.02 -8.71
N ALA A 332 15.88 -2.13 -8.11
CA ALA A 332 16.62 -2.12 -6.86
C ALA A 332 18.04 -1.51 -6.95
N CYS A 333 18.63 -1.47 -8.15
CA CYS A 333 19.97 -0.96 -8.42
C CYS A 333 20.03 -0.13 -9.74
N GLU A 334 21.05 0.72 -9.89
CA GLU A 334 21.41 1.34 -11.18
C GLU A 334 22.00 0.29 -12.15
N GLU A 335 22.11 0.64 -13.44
CA GLU A 335 22.61 -0.22 -14.53
C GLU A 335 24.02 -0.82 -14.25
N ASP A 336 24.84 -0.17 -13.43
CA ASP A 336 26.23 -0.56 -13.15
C ASP A 336 26.48 -1.10 -11.71
N VAL A 337 25.43 -1.38 -10.93
CA VAL A 337 25.57 -1.63 -9.48
C VAL A 337 24.96 -2.96 -9.05
N LEU A 338 25.65 -3.68 -8.15
CA LEU A 338 25.13 -4.86 -7.48
C LEU A 338 24.06 -4.46 -6.45
N ALA A 339 22.89 -5.09 -6.50
CA ALA A 339 21.89 -4.96 -5.46
C ALA A 339 22.41 -5.56 -4.13
N GLN A 340 22.16 -4.88 -3.01
CA GLN A 340 22.49 -5.39 -1.69
C GLN A 340 21.39 -6.34 -1.20
N VAL A 341 21.79 -7.51 -0.71
CA VAL A 341 20.89 -8.47 -0.04
C VAL A 341 20.56 -7.94 1.36
N ALA A 342 19.28 -7.99 1.74
CA ALA A 342 18.81 -7.58 3.05
C ALA A 342 18.96 -8.72 4.08
N GLU A 343 20.20 -9.15 4.38
CA GLU A 343 20.48 -10.28 5.29
C GLU A 343 19.82 -10.13 6.68
N ASN A 344 19.60 -8.89 7.15
CA ASN A 344 19.03 -8.61 8.47
C ASN A 344 17.48 -8.67 8.56
N PHE A 345 16.78 -8.91 7.44
CA PHE A 345 15.31 -8.76 7.38
C PHE A 345 14.54 -9.98 6.81
N GLU A 346 15.21 -11.11 6.58
CA GLU A 346 14.61 -12.32 5.98
C GLU A 346 13.83 -12.07 4.66
N ALA A 347 14.32 -11.18 3.80
CA ALA A 347 13.76 -10.86 2.48
C ALA A 347 14.81 -11.08 1.38
N GLY A 348 14.40 -11.36 0.14
CA GLY A 348 15.30 -11.52 -1.00
C GLY A 348 15.97 -10.22 -1.42
N GLY A 349 15.35 -9.07 -1.12
CA GLY A 349 15.91 -7.73 -1.30
C GLY A 349 15.19 -6.62 -0.52
N TYR A 350 15.79 -5.42 -0.45
CA TYR A 350 15.16 -4.26 0.19
C TYR A 350 13.93 -3.75 -0.57
N LEU A 351 13.90 -3.91 -1.91
CA LEU A 351 12.83 -3.36 -2.73
C LEU A 351 11.51 -4.09 -2.49
N SER A 352 11.52 -5.42 -2.58
CA SER A 352 10.36 -6.26 -2.29
C SER A 352 9.79 -5.99 -0.90
N ARG A 353 10.66 -5.82 0.12
CA ARG A 353 10.23 -5.49 1.48
C ARG A 353 9.54 -4.13 1.55
N PHE A 354 10.12 -3.08 0.98
CA PHE A 354 9.54 -1.74 1.03
C PHE A 354 8.28 -1.62 0.19
N LEU A 355 8.17 -2.38 -0.90
CA LEU A 355 6.92 -2.50 -1.65
C LEU A 355 5.84 -3.17 -0.84
N ALA A 356 6.15 -4.29 -0.18
CA ALA A 356 5.23 -4.94 0.74
C ALA A 356 4.78 -4.01 1.88
N ASP A 357 5.68 -3.17 2.41
CA ASP A 357 5.32 -2.13 3.37
C ASP A 357 4.38 -1.09 2.76
N ALA A 358 4.71 -0.54 1.59
CA ALA A 358 3.88 0.48 0.91
C ALA A 358 2.49 -0.06 0.55
N PHE A 359 2.44 -1.32 0.14
CA PHE A 359 1.24 -2.00 -0.34
C PHE A 359 0.41 -2.61 0.77
N LEU A 360 0.90 -2.75 2.01
CA LEU A 360 0.08 -3.31 3.08
C LEU A 360 0.51 -2.82 4.45
N ASP A 361 1.72 -3.17 4.89
CA ASP A 361 2.09 -3.08 6.31
C ASP A 361 2.16 -1.63 6.83
N ARG A 362 2.37 -0.67 5.93
CA ARG A 362 2.57 0.77 6.21
C ARG A 362 1.85 1.65 5.19
N ARG A 363 0.66 1.23 4.75
CA ARG A 363 -0.19 1.99 3.81
C ARG A 363 -0.47 3.40 4.28
N ASP A 364 -0.71 3.59 5.57
CA ASP A 364 -0.91 4.89 6.21
C ASP A 364 0.25 5.86 6.00
N LYS A 365 1.47 5.34 5.84
CA LYS A 365 2.66 6.14 5.57
C LYS A 365 2.92 6.35 4.08
N ALA A 366 2.49 5.40 3.27
CA ALA A 366 2.62 5.48 1.82
C ALA A 366 1.55 6.40 1.20
N ASP A 367 0.30 6.29 1.66
CA ASP A 367 -0.83 7.17 1.35
C ASP A 367 -0.71 8.47 2.17
N ARG A 368 0.09 9.40 1.64
CA ARG A 368 0.40 10.66 2.35
C ARG A 368 -0.78 11.61 2.41
N ASN A 369 -1.73 11.49 1.50
CA ASN A 369 -2.87 12.39 1.41
C ASN A 369 -4.13 11.81 2.10
N GLU A 370 -4.05 10.56 2.57
CA GLU A 370 -5.09 9.81 3.27
C GLU A 370 -6.37 9.58 2.43
N ASP A 371 -6.25 9.52 1.10
CA ASP A 371 -7.37 9.30 0.18
C ASP A 371 -7.67 7.81 -0.07
N ARG A 372 -6.94 6.91 0.61
CA ARG A 372 -7.00 5.45 0.46
C ARG A 372 -6.66 4.96 -0.94
N ALA A 373 -5.86 5.73 -1.66
CA ALA A 373 -5.21 5.33 -2.88
C ALA A 373 -3.70 5.50 -2.74
N LEU A 374 -2.98 4.72 -3.52
CA LEU A 374 -1.55 4.87 -3.70
C LEU A 374 -1.30 5.36 -5.12
N SER A 375 -1.00 6.65 -5.24
CA SER A 375 -0.57 7.25 -6.50
C SER A 375 0.87 6.88 -6.86
N ALA A 376 1.22 7.08 -8.12
CA ALA A 376 2.59 6.91 -8.59
C ALA A 376 3.57 7.81 -7.81
N TRP A 377 3.16 9.04 -7.48
CA TRP A 377 4.00 9.94 -6.68
C TRP A 377 4.19 9.45 -5.25
N GLU A 378 3.12 9.03 -4.58
CA GLU A 378 3.19 8.50 -3.20
C GLU A 378 4.10 7.28 -3.11
N LEU A 379 3.97 6.35 -4.05
CA LEU A 379 4.84 5.18 -4.10
C LEU A 379 6.31 5.56 -4.30
N CYS A 380 6.61 6.42 -5.29
CA CYS A 380 7.97 6.91 -5.52
C CYS A 380 8.55 7.59 -4.28
N HIS A 381 7.74 8.46 -3.66
CA HIS A 381 8.15 9.25 -2.50
C HIS A 381 8.45 8.34 -1.31
N TYR A 382 7.54 7.42 -1.02
CA TYR A 382 7.68 6.45 0.06
C TYR A 382 8.97 5.62 -0.12
N LEU A 383 9.15 4.99 -1.27
CA LEU A 383 10.34 4.16 -1.53
C LEU A 383 11.64 4.99 -1.42
N GLY A 384 11.66 6.20 -1.96
CA GLY A 384 12.80 7.09 -1.85
C GLY A 384 13.18 7.45 -0.40
N GLU A 385 12.19 7.71 0.46
CA GLU A 385 12.42 7.94 1.90
C GLU A 385 12.93 6.68 2.60
N ARG A 386 12.32 5.52 2.34
CA ARG A 386 12.73 4.24 2.95
C ARG A 386 14.17 3.87 2.61
N TYR A 387 14.56 3.98 1.34
CA TYR A 387 15.93 3.71 0.91
C TYR A 387 16.94 4.70 1.52
N ARG A 388 16.57 5.98 1.60
CA ARG A 388 17.44 6.99 2.23
C ARG A 388 17.65 6.74 3.72
N ASP A 389 16.61 6.32 4.43
CA ASP A 389 16.67 6.19 5.89
C ASP A 389 17.25 4.84 6.33
N GLU A 390 16.97 3.76 5.61
CA GLU A 390 17.31 2.40 6.04
C GLU A 390 18.39 1.70 5.21
N VAL A 391 18.78 2.21 4.03
CA VAL A 391 19.90 1.61 3.29
C VAL A 391 21.16 2.47 3.42
N ARG A 392 21.01 3.79 3.52
CA ARG A 392 22.15 4.71 3.74
C ARG A 392 22.68 4.72 5.18
N SER A 393 21.83 4.49 6.17
CA SER A 393 22.24 4.52 7.59
C SER A 393 23.18 3.36 7.97
N PHE A 394 23.05 2.20 7.33
CA PHE A 394 23.96 1.07 7.53
C PHE A 394 25.40 1.35 7.05
N ASP A 395 25.58 2.17 6.01
CA ASP A 395 26.91 2.51 5.48
C ASP A 395 27.67 3.52 6.39
N GLU A 396 26.99 4.25 7.30
CA GLU A 396 27.64 5.21 8.21
C GLU A 396 28.06 4.59 9.56
N ASP A 397 27.37 3.54 10.04
CA ASP A 397 27.64 2.92 11.34
C ASP A 397 28.72 1.81 11.30
N GLU A 398 29.09 1.26 10.14
CA GLU A 398 30.15 0.24 10.00
C GLU A 398 31.60 0.79 9.88
N VAL A 399 31.79 2.12 9.97
CA VAL A 399 33.15 2.74 9.97
C VAL A 399 33.73 2.94 11.37
N LEU A 400 33.03 2.50 12.42
CA LEU A 400 33.51 2.60 13.80
C LEU A 400 33.58 1.22 14.47
N GLU A 401 34.59 0.43 14.12
CA GLU A 401 35.47 -0.25 15.08
C GLU A 401 36.58 -1.05 14.38
N GLY A 402 37.81 -0.58 14.56
CA GLY A 402 39.03 -1.29 14.17
C GLY A 402 40.20 -0.74 14.98
N GLU A 403 40.33 -1.20 16.22
CA GLU A 403 41.46 -0.92 17.09
C GLU A 403 42.78 -1.41 16.47
N GLY A 404 43.82 -0.57 16.56
CA GLY A 404 45.20 -0.94 16.23
C GLY A 404 46.20 -0.03 16.97
N GLU A 405 46.90 -0.63 17.92
CA GLU A 405 47.91 -0.02 18.80
C GLU A 405 49.10 0.66 18.09
N SER A 406 49.69 1.59 18.84
CA SER A 406 50.93 2.36 18.69
C SER A 406 52.09 1.81 17.85
N THR A 407 52.85 2.71 17.19
CA THR A 407 54.29 2.99 17.46
C THR A 407 54.78 4.25 16.71
N ASP A 408 55.76 4.92 17.32
CA ASP A 408 56.43 6.18 16.93
C ASP A 408 57.03 6.24 15.51
N GLY A 409 57.20 7.46 14.98
CA GLY A 409 58.30 7.73 14.04
C GLY A 409 58.07 8.81 12.97
N ASP A 410 58.49 10.04 13.30
CA ASP A 410 59.16 11.07 12.48
C ASP A 410 58.87 11.31 10.98
N GLU A 411 58.87 12.62 10.71
CA GLU A 411 58.86 13.33 9.43
C GLU A 411 59.87 12.82 8.38
N ALA A 412 59.47 13.01 7.11
CA ALA A 412 60.22 13.67 6.03
C ALA A 412 60.53 12.86 4.75
N GLU A 413 60.27 13.56 3.62
CA GLU A 413 60.81 13.36 2.26
C GLU A 413 60.24 12.17 1.45
N ALA A 414 59.84 12.29 0.17
CA ALA A 414 60.10 13.32 -0.82
C ALA A 414 59.03 13.32 -1.94
N SER A 415 58.73 14.54 -2.38
CA SER A 415 58.16 14.92 -3.67
C SER A 415 58.93 14.32 -4.85
N ASP A 416 58.22 13.89 -5.90
CA ASP A 416 58.37 14.43 -7.28
C ASP A 416 57.72 13.50 -8.33
N LEU A 417 56.58 13.93 -8.90
CA LEU A 417 56.54 14.33 -10.31
C LEU A 417 55.16 14.94 -10.67
N ILE A 418 55.14 16.26 -10.83
CA ILE A 418 54.07 17.02 -11.48
C ILE A 418 54.37 17.13 -12.98
N ARG A 419 53.36 16.86 -13.83
CA ARG A 419 53.13 17.55 -15.12
C ARG A 419 51.73 17.18 -15.65
N ASP A 420 50.71 18.01 -15.39
CA ASP A 420 50.21 19.12 -16.25
C ASP A 420 49.46 18.57 -17.48
N LEU A 421 48.13 18.67 -17.62
CA LEU A 421 47.22 19.83 -17.72
C LEU A 421 45.81 19.36 -17.32
N GLY A 422 44.94 20.07 -16.58
CA GLY A 422 44.46 21.42 -16.83
C GLY A 422 43.00 21.56 -16.33
N LYS A 423 42.82 22.21 -15.18
CA LYS A 423 41.64 22.97 -14.71
C LYS A 423 40.24 22.33 -14.80
N ARG A 424 39.69 21.93 -13.64
CA ARG A 424 38.28 22.22 -13.27
C ARG A 424 38.24 22.93 -11.90
N PRO A 425 37.38 23.94 -11.72
CA PRO A 425 37.38 24.79 -10.54
C PRO A 425 36.76 24.09 -9.33
N SER A 426 37.33 24.37 -8.16
CA SER A 426 36.75 24.11 -6.85
C SER A 426 35.40 24.84 -6.70
N ARG A 427 34.36 24.10 -6.30
CA ARG A 427 33.17 24.61 -5.62
C ARG A 427 33.01 23.78 -4.35
N SER A 428 33.51 24.29 -3.23
CA SER A 428 32.72 25.01 -2.22
C SER A 428 31.77 24.07 -1.48
N THR A 429 32.27 23.59 -0.35
CA THR A 429 31.50 23.16 0.81
C THR A 429 30.58 24.30 1.22
N GLU A 430 29.35 24.30 0.73
CA GLU A 430 28.24 25.00 1.35
C GLU A 430 27.24 23.93 1.81
N SER A 431 27.07 23.84 3.13
CA SER A 431 25.92 23.16 3.70
C SER A 431 24.66 23.91 3.24
N ARG A 432 23.97 23.39 2.22
CA ARG A 432 22.60 23.79 1.95
C ARG A 432 21.70 23.14 2.99
N LYS A 433 21.43 23.89 4.06
CA LYS A 433 20.11 23.82 4.70
C LYS A 433 19.14 24.55 3.76
N SER A 434 18.48 23.81 2.90
CA SER A 434 17.33 24.30 2.13
C SER A 434 16.21 23.26 2.25
N THR A 435 15.16 23.65 2.98
CA THR A 435 13.82 23.06 2.99
C THR A 435 13.10 23.34 1.67
N GLU A 436 13.70 23.00 0.54
CA GLU A 436 13.00 22.96 -0.75
C GLU A 436 12.46 21.53 -0.89
N GLU A 437 11.14 21.39 -1.03
CA GLU A 437 10.50 20.16 -1.50
C GLU A 437 11.12 19.78 -2.84
N ILE A 438 12.11 18.89 -2.80
CA ILE A 438 12.60 18.20 -3.98
C ILE A 438 11.47 17.22 -4.33
N ASP A 439 10.80 17.42 -5.48
CA ASP A 439 9.98 16.37 -6.08
C ASP A 439 10.93 15.18 -6.31
N PRO A 440 10.75 14.06 -5.59
CA PRO A 440 11.64 12.92 -5.74
C PRO A 440 11.72 12.58 -7.23
N GLY A 441 10.59 12.58 -7.95
CA GLY A 441 10.45 12.17 -9.34
C GLY A 441 11.19 12.95 -10.42
N GLU A 442 11.97 13.99 -10.10
CA GLU A 442 12.85 14.70 -11.06
C GLU A 442 14.35 14.35 -10.92
N ASP A 443 14.78 13.75 -9.80
CA ASP A 443 16.19 13.37 -9.54
C ASP A 443 16.23 12.13 -8.61
N LEU A 444 15.69 10.98 -9.06
CA LEU A 444 15.57 9.74 -8.26
C LEU A 444 16.77 8.79 -8.33
N SER A 445 17.86 9.11 -9.04
CA SER A 445 19.08 8.29 -8.97
C SER A 445 19.78 8.52 -7.62
N PHE A 446 19.13 8.07 -6.53
CA PHE A 446 19.71 8.07 -5.20
C PHE A 446 20.58 6.83 -5.05
N GLN A 447 21.68 6.80 -5.82
CA GLN A 447 22.80 5.85 -5.82
C GLN A 447 22.53 4.33 -5.76
N ARG A 448 21.28 3.84 -5.63
CA ARG A 448 20.89 2.42 -5.71
C ARG A 448 19.45 2.25 -6.24
N LEU A 449 18.43 2.92 -5.72
CA LEU A 449 17.06 2.76 -6.27
C LEU A 449 16.88 3.55 -7.58
N VAL A 450 16.42 2.90 -8.66
CA VAL A 450 15.99 3.58 -9.89
C VAL A 450 14.48 3.51 -10.00
N VAL A 451 13.84 4.67 -10.09
CA VAL A 451 12.41 4.76 -10.37
C VAL A 451 12.19 5.65 -11.58
N ASP A 452 11.62 5.07 -12.63
CA ASP A 452 11.27 5.80 -13.85
C ASP A 452 9.77 5.69 -14.08
N ARG A 453 9.12 6.82 -14.29
CA ARG A 453 7.68 6.90 -14.51
C ARG A 453 7.29 6.75 -15.97
N GLY A 454 8.21 6.75 -16.94
CA GLY A 454 7.88 6.52 -18.36
C GLY A 454 6.74 7.39 -18.90
N GLY A 455 6.63 8.63 -18.40
CA GLY A 455 5.54 9.56 -18.73
C GLY A 455 4.21 9.36 -17.98
N VAL A 456 4.12 8.42 -17.04
CA VAL A 456 3.03 8.25 -16.09
C VAL A 456 2.95 9.49 -15.19
N LYS A 457 1.75 10.08 -15.13
CA LYS A 457 1.51 11.28 -14.32
C LYS A 457 1.61 10.94 -12.83
N THR A 458 2.11 11.87 -12.03
CA THR A 458 2.26 11.75 -10.58
C THR A 458 0.96 11.42 -9.86
N ASP A 459 -0.17 11.96 -10.32
CA ASP A 459 -1.52 11.74 -9.80
C ASP A 459 -2.17 10.43 -10.28
N THR A 460 -1.45 9.60 -11.05
CA THR A 460 -1.97 8.31 -11.50
C THR A 460 -2.09 7.38 -10.32
N VAL A 461 -3.32 7.03 -9.94
CA VAL A 461 -3.59 5.97 -8.95
C VAL A 461 -3.11 4.63 -9.49
N LEU A 462 -2.26 3.96 -8.73
CA LEU A 462 -1.74 2.62 -8.99
C LEU A 462 -2.62 1.56 -8.31
N LEU A 463 -2.83 1.74 -7.01
CA LEU A 463 -3.59 0.83 -6.15
C LEU A 463 -4.55 1.64 -5.28
N ALA A 464 -5.64 1.05 -4.83
CA ALA A 464 -6.59 1.69 -3.91
C ALA A 464 -7.30 0.63 -3.05
N TRP A 465 -7.80 1.01 -1.87
CA TRP A 465 -8.32 0.08 -0.87
C TRP A 465 -9.46 0.63 -0.01
#